data_AF-A0A3G2C766-F1
#
_entry.id   AF-A0A3G2C766-F1
#
_cell.length_a   1.000
_cell.length_b   1.000
_cell.length_c   1.000
_cell.angle_alpha   90.00
_cell.angle_beta   90.00
_cell.angle_gamma   90.00
#
_symmetry.space_group_name_H-M   'P 1'
#
loop_
_entity.id
_entity.type
_entity.pdbx_description
1 polymer ?
#
loop_
_entity_poly.entity_id
_entity_poly.type
_entity_poly.pdbx_seq_one_letter_code
_entity_poly.pdbx_strand_id
1 'polypeptide(L)'
;SLDIANAAGIKKPVYSNGQAVKDDPDFSISLGADGIERKLEIEKAVTDVAELNGELRNRQYLVEQLTKANINDVNFTPFKYQLRPSLPVKKDGPGKAIIVILSALIGGMVACGGVLLRHAMASRKQDAMMADHLV
;
A
#
# COMPACT_ATOMS: atom_id res chain seq x y z
N SER A 1 7.73 36.22 38.50
CA SER A 1 7.52 36.37 39.95
C SER A 1 8.80 36.57 40.76
N LEU A 2 9.90 35.83 40.52
CA LEU A 2 11.15 35.99 41.30
C LEU A 2 11.72 37.42 41.27
N ASP A 3 11.90 38.00 40.08
CA ASP A 3 12.41 39.38 39.93
C ASP A 3 11.48 40.42 40.56
N ILE A 4 10.18 40.15 40.55
CA ILE A 4 9.15 41.02 41.14
C ILE A 4 9.21 40.95 42.67
N ALA A 5 9.38 39.76 43.26
CA ALA A 5 9.58 39.59 44.70
C ALA A 5 10.89 40.24 45.19
N ASN A 6 11.97 40.10 44.41
CA ASN A 6 13.26 40.75 44.66
C ASN A 6 13.15 42.28 44.56
N ALA A 7 12.51 42.81 43.53
CA ALA A 7 12.30 44.25 43.35
C ALA A 7 11.36 44.84 44.43
N ALA A 8 10.37 44.06 44.88
CA ALA A 8 9.46 44.44 45.97
C ALA A 8 10.10 44.31 47.37
N GLY A 9 11.34 43.80 47.48
CA GLY A 9 12.04 43.61 48.75
C GLY A 9 11.47 42.47 49.62
N ILE A 10 10.63 41.62 49.05
CA ILE A 10 9.96 40.53 49.75
C ILE A 10 10.85 39.29 49.66
N LYS A 11 11.78 39.13 50.61
CA LYS A 11 12.68 37.97 50.66
C LYS A 11 12.08 36.76 51.35
N LYS A 12 11.36 37.00 52.46
CA LYS A 12 10.69 35.98 53.28
C LYS A 12 9.19 35.95 53.00
N PRO A 13 8.49 34.83 53.27
CA PRO A 13 7.05 34.75 53.05
C PRO A 13 6.32 35.80 53.88
N VAL A 14 5.40 36.51 53.21
CA VAL A 14 4.56 37.53 53.81
C VAL A 14 3.12 37.03 53.87
N TYR A 15 2.60 36.91 55.09
CA TYR A 15 1.22 36.49 55.30
C TYR A 15 0.29 37.70 55.20
N SER A 16 -0.59 37.69 54.21
CA SER A 16 -1.72 38.61 54.15
C SER A 16 -2.80 38.10 55.10
N ASN A 17 -3.28 38.94 56.02
CA ASN A 17 -4.28 38.62 57.05
C ASN A 17 -5.67 38.30 56.44
N GLY A 18 -5.80 37.18 55.72
CA GLY A 18 -7.07 36.68 55.19
C GLY A 18 -7.62 37.39 53.95
N GLN A 19 -6.92 38.39 53.38
CA GLN A 19 -7.26 38.95 52.08
C GLN A 19 -6.59 38.13 50.98
N ALA A 20 -7.40 37.50 50.12
CA ALA A 20 -6.93 36.74 48.97
C ALA A 20 -6.15 37.67 48.03
N VAL A 21 -4.83 37.63 48.13
CA VAL A 21 -3.94 38.34 47.21
C VAL A 21 -4.13 37.68 45.85
N LYS A 22 -4.60 38.46 44.87
CA LYS A 22 -4.69 38.00 43.48
C LYS A 22 -3.28 37.98 42.91
N ASP A 23 -2.64 36.84 43.05
CA ASP A 23 -1.29 36.59 42.58
C ASP A 23 -1.28 35.35 41.68
N ASP A 24 -0.15 35.10 41.04
CA ASP A 24 0.07 33.88 40.27
C ASP A 24 -0.15 32.64 41.17
N PRO A 25 -1.05 31.70 40.81
CA PRO A 25 -1.38 30.55 41.63
C PRO A 25 -0.20 29.57 41.79
N ASP A 26 0.71 29.52 40.83
CA ASP A 26 1.84 28.59 40.83
C ASP A 26 3.10 29.22 41.45
N PHE A 27 3.24 30.55 41.36
CA PHE A 27 4.38 31.30 41.87
C PHE A 27 3.97 32.62 42.53
N SER A 28 3.30 32.52 43.67
CA SER A 28 2.92 33.71 44.43
C SER A 28 4.15 34.45 44.97
N ILE A 29 4.23 35.74 44.65
CA ILE A 29 5.17 36.75 45.15
C ILE A 29 5.15 36.80 46.70
N SER A 30 4.02 36.48 47.33
CA SER A 30 3.87 36.41 48.79
C SER A 30 4.72 35.30 49.45
N LEU A 31 5.16 34.30 48.69
CA LEU A 31 6.07 33.25 49.18
C LEU A 31 7.50 33.79 49.44
N GLY A 32 7.81 34.96 48.88
CA GLY A 32 9.12 35.61 48.96
C GLY A 32 10.12 35.06 47.95
N ALA A 33 11.13 35.88 47.63
CA ALA A 33 12.16 35.54 46.66
C ALA A 33 12.90 34.23 47.02
N ASP A 34 13.24 34.04 48.30
CA ASP A 34 13.96 32.85 48.77
C ASP A 34 13.14 31.55 48.54
N GLY A 35 11.82 31.62 48.74
CA GLY A 35 10.92 30.47 48.54
C GLY A 35 10.67 30.16 47.07
N ILE A 36 10.55 31.19 46.23
CA ILE A 36 10.39 31.04 44.78
C ILE A 36 11.69 30.51 44.15
N GLU A 37 12.85 31.01 44.59
CA GLU A 37 14.17 30.54 44.14
C GLU A 37 14.37 29.06 44.49
N ARG A 38 14.06 28.67 45.72
CA ARG A 38 14.16 27.25 46.12
C ARG A 38 13.19 26.35 45.34
N LYS A 39 11.98 26.81 45.04
CA LYS A 39 11.03 26.07 44.19
C LYS A 39 11.56 25.90 42.77
N LEU A 40 12.17 26.95 42.20
CA LEU A 40 12.81 26.91 40.87
C LEU A 40 14.02 25.97 40.84
N GLU A 41 14.84 25.95 41.90
CA GLU A 41 15.95 24.99 42.02
C GLU A 41 15.46 23.55 42.07
N ILE A 42 14.38 23.28 42.82
CA ILE A 42 13.77 21.94 42.89
C ILE A 42 13.22 21.54 41.52
N GLU A 43 12.52 22.43 40.84
CA GLU A 43 11.94 22.18 39.51
C GLU A 43 13.03 21.96 38.45
N LYS A 44 14.14 22.70 38.50
CA LYS A 44 15.30 22.48 37.62
C LYS A 44 16.11 21.22 37.97
N ALA A 45 16.12 20.82 39.23
CA ALA A 45 16.81 19.60 39.66
C ALA A 45 16.06 18.32 39.23
N VAL A 46 14.73 18.39 39.09
CA VAL A 46 13.94 17.28 38.57
C VAL A 46 14.11 17.20 37.05
N THR A 47 15.08 16.38 36.65
CA THR A 47 15.54 16.29 35.25
C THR A 47 14.72 15.28 34.43
N ASP A 48 13.93 14.42 35.07
CA ASP A 48 13.13 13.38 34.40
C ASP A 48 11.62 13.66 34.47
N VAL A 49 11.08 14.21 33.38
CA VAL A 49 9.64 14.51 33.20
C VAL A 49 8.76 13.25 33.17
N ALA A 50 9.34 12.07 32.97
CA ALA A 50 8.61 10.80 33.00
C ALA A 50 8.36 10.30 34.44
N GLU A 51 9.12 10.79 35.44
CA GLU A 51 8.84 10.51 36.85
C GLU A 51 7.72 11.40 37.41
N LEU A 52 7.52 12.59 36.83
CA LEU A 52 6.50 13.54 37.29
C LEU A 52 5.07 13.14 36.91
N ASN A 53 4.90 12.45 35.78
CA ASN A 53 3.59 12.18 35.23
C ASN A 53 3.51 10.76 34.64
N GLY A 54 2.65 9.93 35.25
CA GLY A 54 2.39 8.56 34.79
C GLY A 54 1.89 8.48 33.35
N GLU A 55 1.23 9.52 32.84
CA GLU A 55 0.77 9.59 31.45
C GLU A 55 1.95 9.75 30.46
N LEU A 56 2.94 10.59 30.81
CA LEU A 56 4.14 10.77 29.99
C LEU A 56 4.99 9.50 29.98
N ARG A 57 5.12 8.84 31.13
CA ARG A 57 5.77 7.53 31.23
C ARG A 57 5.09 6.47 30.37
N ASN A 58 3.75 6.46 30.35
CA ASN A 58 3.00 5.52 29.52
C ASN A 58 3.20 5.80 28.02
N ARG A 59 3.22 7.07 27.60
CA ARG A 59 3.55 7.45 26.22
C ARG A 59 4.98 7.07 25.83
N GLN A 60 5.95 7.33 26.71
CA GLN A 60 7.35 6.96 26.49
C GLN A 60 7.48 5.44 26.29
N TYR A 61 6.80 4.65 27.13
CA TYR A 61 6.76 3.19 27.02
C TYR A 61 6.14 2.71 25.69
N LEU A 62 5.07 3.34 25.21
CA LEU A 62 4.48 3.02 23.90
C LEU A 62 5.43 3.36 22.74
N VAL A 63 6.06 4.54 22.78
CA VAL A 63 7.02 4.96 21.75
C VAL A 63 8.23 4.01 21.72
N GLU A 64 8.72 3.60 22.88
CA GLU A 64 9.84 2.67 22.98
C GLU A 64 9.49 1.29 22.39
N GLN A 65 8.29 0.78 22.67
CA GLN A 65 7.80 -0.47 22.07
C GLN A 65 7.64 -0.37 20.55
N LEU A 66 7.08 0.73 20.05
CA LEU A 66 6.94 0.97 18.62
C LEU A 66 8.30 1.11 17.93
N THR A 67 9.27 1.73 18.59
CA THR A 67 10.65 1.88 18.06
C THR A 67 11.38 0.54 18.05
N LYS A 68 11.14 -0.31 19.06
CA LYS A 68 11.66 -1.68 19.13
C LYS A 68 11.02 -2.62 18.10
N ALA A 69 9.77 -2.35 17.68
CA ALA A 69 9.08 -3.13 16.66
C ALA A 69 9.71 -2.89 15.28
N ASN A 70 10.58 -3.80 14.87
CA ASN A 70 11.26 -3.74 13.59
C ASN A 70 10.38 -4.33 12.48
N ILE A 71 9.87 -3.48 11.59
CA ILE A 71 8.94 -3.86 10.51
C ILE A 71 9.66 -4.59 9.36
N ASN A 72 11.00 -4.63 9.38
CA ASN A 72 11.79 -5.25 8.31
C ASN A 72 11.75 -6.79 8.33
N ASP A 73 11.32 -7.41 9.43
CA ASP A 73 11.21 -8.88 9.56
C ASP A 73 9.77 -9.39 9.44
N VAL A 74 8.87 -8.58 8.85
CA VAL A 74 7.50 -9.02 8.60
C VAL A 74 7.42 -9.53 7.17
N ASN A 75 7.53 -10.86 7.00
CA ASN A 75 7.36 -11.51 5.70
C ASN A 75 5.88 -11.51 5.31
N PHE A 76 5.42 -10.39 4.74
CA PHE A 76 4.05 -10.22 4.29
C PHE A 76 3.85 -10.95 2.95
N THR A 77 3.33 -12.17 3.00
CA THR A 77 2.90 -12.92 1.81
C THR A 77 1.39 -12.72 1.60
N PRO A 78 0.95 -11.86 0.65
CA PRO A 78 -0.46 -11.49 0.48
C PRO A 78 -1.37 -12.64 0.04
N PHE A 79 -0.80 -13.69 -0.55
CA PHE A 79 -1.53 -14.88 -0.95
C PHE A 79 -0.61 -16.10 -0.90
N LYS A 80 -1.23 -17.28 -0.78
CA LYS A 80 -0.54 -18.57 -0.71
C LYS A 80 -1.03 -19.48 -1.83
N TYR A 81 -0.10 -20.04 -2.59
CA TYR A 81 -0.42 -21.04 -3.61
C TYR A 81 -0.87 -22.34 -2.94
N GLN A 82 -2.04 -22.86 -3.33
CA GLN A 82 -2.47 -24.21 -2.91
C GLN A 82 -1.77 -25.30 -3.72
N LEU A 83 -1.44 -24.99 -4.98
CA LEU A 83 -0.82 -25.91 -5.92
C LEU A 83 0.27 -25.19 -6.70
N ARG A 84 1.34 -25.92 -7.01
CA ARG A 84 2.40 -25.43 -7.90
C ARG A 84 1.84 -25.36 -9.33
N PRO A 85 2.29 -24.39 -10.15
CA PRO A 85 1.83 -24.29 -11.53
C PRO A 85 2.10 -25.59 -12.28
N SER A 86 1.07 -26.13 -12.93
CA SER A 86 1.19 -27.34 -13.74
C SER A 86 1.77 -27.00 -15.12
N LEU A 87 2.58 -27.91 -15.64
CA LEU A 87 3.12 -27.77 -16.99
C LEU A 87 2.03 -28.13 -18.02
N PRO A 88 1.93 -27.39 -19.13
CA PRO A 88 0.92 -27.65 -20.15
C PRO A 88 1.20 -29.00 -20.82
N VAL A 89 0.32 -29.97 -20.59
CA VAL A 89 0.40 -31.32 -21.19
C VAL A 89 -0.15 -31.38 -22.60
N LYS A 90 -1.00 -30.41 -22.97
CA LYS A 90 -1.62 -30.31 -24.30
C LYS A 90 -1.59 -28.85 -24.73
N LYS A 91 -1.35 -28.63 -26.03
CA LYS A 91 -1.43 -27.30 -26.63
C LYS A 91 -2.91 -26.93 -26.78
N ASP A 92 -3.31 -25.80 -26.21
CA ASP A 92 -4.61 -25.20 -26.50
C ASP A 92 -4.60 -24.62 -27.93
N GLY A 93 -5.53 -25.08 -28.76
CA GLY A 93 -5.65 -24.72 -30.17
C GLY A 93 -6.24 -25.84 -31.03
N PRO A 94 -6.48 -25.60 -32.34
CA PRO A 94 -7.01 -26.62 -33.23
C PRO A 94 -6.04 -27.81 -33.30
N GLY A 95 -6.58 -29.00 -33.01
CA GLY A 95 -5.81 -30.24 -33.04
C GLY A 95 -5.24 -30.52 -34.43
N LYS A 96 -4.03 -31.11 -34.49
CA LYS A 96 -3.37 -31.45 -35.76
C LYS A 96 -4.29 -32.30 -36.67
N ALA A 97 -5.06 -33.20 -36.07
CA ALA A 97 -6.04 -34.01 -36.80
C ALA A 97 -7.12 -33.17 -37.49
N ILE A 98 -7.68 -32.16 -36.80
CA ILE A 98 -8.72 -31.28 -37.37
C ILE A 98 -8.18 -30.52 -38.58
N ILE A 99 -6.94 -30.01 -38.48
CA ILE A 99 -6.29 -29.29 -39.58
C ILE A 99 -6.10 -30.20 -40.80
N VAL A 100 -5.63 -31.43 -40.59
CA VAL A 100 -5.42 -32.41 -41.66
C VAL A 100 -6.73 -32.79 -42.32
N ILE A 101 -7.78 -33.07 -41.54
CA ILE A 101 -9.09 -33.45 -42.09
C ILE A 101 -9.70 -32.30 -42.90
N LEU A 102 -9.65 -31.06 -42.37
CA LEU A 102 -10.24 -29.91 -43.04
C LEU A 102 -9.52 -29.60 -44.36
N SER A 103 -8.19 -29.66 -44.37
CA SER A 103 -7.39 -29.44 -45.59
C SER A 103 -7.67 -30.51 -46.65
N ALA A 104 -7.80 -31.78 -46.25
CA ALA A 104 -8.14 -32.87 -47.17
C ALA A 104 -9.53 -32.69 -47.81
N LEU A 105 -10.54 -32.28 -47.03
CA LEU A 105 -11.89 -32.04 -47.54
C LEU A 105 -11.92 -30.89 -48.57
N ILE A 106 -11.24 -29.78 -48.28
CA ILE A 106 -11.16 -28.64 -49.19
C ILE A 106 -10.41 -29.03 -50.47
N GLY A 107 -9.27 -29.71 -50.34
CA GLY A 107 -8.51 -30.20 -51.49
C GLY A 107 -9.32 -31.14 -52.38
N GLY A 108 -10.10 -32.05 -51.78
CA GLY A 108 -10.99 -32.96 -52.49
C GLY A 108 -12.06 -32.24 -53.29
N MET A 109 -12.75 -31.26 -52.69
CA MET A 109 -13.75 -30.46 -53.41
C MET A 109 -13.15 -29.70 -54.59
N VAL A 110 -11.98 -29.07 -54.40
CA VAL A 110 -11.31 -28.33 -55.47
C VAL A 110 -10.86 -29.26 -56.60
N ALA A 111 -10.33 -30.44 -56.29
CA ALA A 111 -9.91 -31.42 -57.29
C ALA A 111 -11.10 -31.93 -58.12
N CYS A 112 -12.19 -32.33 -57.45
CA CYS A 112 -13.42 -32.76 -58.12
C CYS A 112 -13.98 -31.65 -59.04
N GLY A 113 -14.06 -30.42 -58.54
CA GLY A 113 -14.50 -29.27 -59.34
C GLY A 113 -13.61 -29.03 -60.56
N GLY A 114 -12.28 -29.09 -60.39
CA GLY A 114 -11.32 -28.90 -61.48
C GLY A 114 -11.44 -29.95 -62.59
N VAL A 115 -11.63 -31.23 -62.22
CA VAL A 115 -11.82 -32.31 -63.20
C VAL A 115 -13.12 -32.14 -63.97
N LEU A 116 -14.23 -31.84 -63.28
CA LEU A 116 -15.53 -31.64 -63.91
C LEU A 116 -15.52 -30.44 -64.87
N LEU A 117 -14.90 -29.33 -64.48
CA LEU A 117 -14.76 -28.16 -65.35
C LEU A 117 -13.93 -28.48 -66.60
N ARG A 118 -12.79 -29.17 -66.45
CA ARG A 118 -11.98 -29.59 -67.60
C ARG A 118 -12.76 -30.49 -68.55
N HIS A 119 -13.47 -31.48 -68.01
CA HIS A 119 -14.30 -32.38 -68.80
C HIS A 119 -15.41 -31.63 -69.54
N ALA A 120 -16.13 -30.74 -68.85
CA ALA A 120 -17.19 -29.94 -69.45
C ALA A 120 -16.68 -29.02 -70.58
N MET A 121 -15.51 -28.39 -70.40
CA MET A 121 -14.91 -27.56 -71.46
C MET A 121 -14.43 -28.39 -72.65
N ALA A 122 -13.83 -29.55 -72.42
CA ALA A 122 -13.41 -30.45 -73.49
C ALA A 122 -14.61 -30.95 -74.31
N SER A 123 -15.68 -31.37 -73.64
CA SER A 123 -16.93 -31.79 -74.30
C SER A 123 -17.50 -30.66 -75.15
N ARG A 124 -17.61 -29.44 -74.60
CA ARG A 124 -18.12 -28.27 -75.35
C ARG A 124 -17.28 -27.93 -76.58
N LYS A 125 -15.95 -28.08 -76.50
CA LYS A 125 -15.05 -27.88 -77.64
C LYS A 125 -15.27 -28.93 -78.73
N GLN A 126 -15.50 -30.19 -78.35
CA GLN A 126 -15.81 -31.27 -79.30
C GLN A 126 -17.17 -31.03 -79.97
N ASP A 127 -18.19 -30.63 -79.21
CA ASP A 127 -19.52 -30.30 -79.76
C ASP A 127 -19.44 -29.14 -80.77
N ALA A 128 -18.67 -28.09 -80.47
CA ALA A 128 -18.44 -26.97 -81.36
C ALA A 128 -17.69 -27.38 -82.65
N MET A 129 -16.71 -28.27 -82.55
CA MET A 129 -15.95 -28.78 -83.71
C MET A 129 -16.81 -29.70 -84.60
N MET A 130 -17.70 -30.51 -84.00
CA MET A 130 -18.65 -31.33 -84.77
C MET A 130 -19.71 -30.48 -85.48
N ALA A 131 -20.14 -29.37 -84.88
CA ALA A 131 -21.06 -28.44 -85.52
C ALA A 131 -20.44 -27.71 -86.72
N ASP A 132 -19.15 -27.37 -86.65
CA ASP A 132 -18.41 -26.69 -87.74
C ASP A 132 -18.15 -27.61 -88.95
N HIS A 133 -18.04 -28.92 -88.75
CA HIS A 133 -17.85 -29.89 -89.84
C HIS A 133 -19.17 -30.29 -90.55
N LEU A 134 -20.33 -29.90 -90.01
CA LEU A 134 -21.66 -30.21 -90.56
C LEU A 134 -22.29 -29.03 -91.34
N VAL A 135 -21.59 -27.91 -91.46
CA VAL A 135 -21.96 -26.72 -92.25
C VAL A 135 -21.05 -26.61 -93.47
#